data_AF-A0A968WC68-F1
#
_entry.id   AF-A0A968WC68-F1
#
_cell.length_a   1.000
_cell.length_b   1.000
_cell.length_c   1.000
_cell.angle_alpha   90.00
_cell.angle_beta   90.00
_cell.angle_gamma   90.00
#
_symmetry.space_group_name_H-M   'P 1'
#
loop_
_entity.id
_entity.type
_entity.pdbx_description
1 polymer ?
#
loop_
_entity_poly.entity_id
_entity_poly.type
_entity_poly.pdbx_seq_one_letter_code
_entity_poly.pdbx_strand_id
1 'polypeptide(L)'
;MITAFYLSLKILEDVVDYLYLVDSYGACYPNQVREAVKFAVDNLPQKIGFHGHDNINLAFANALAALEAGVDILDSTVLGMGRGAGNLRTELIIAYLAQVFDKPIDLSSLADLLESFQKMKNHYGWGSELPYIISGLADLPQKDVMEWLGKKRYSTSTVVQTLQGKQQNAFPNQTYPKLSDCAKILIYKTSRLA
;
A
#
# COMPACT_ATOMS: atom_id res chain seq x y z
N MET A 1 -10.90 18.46 -6.35
CA MET A 1 -9.83 18.07 -7.32
C MET A 1 -9.78 16.55 -7.50
N ILE A 2 -9.80 15.78 -6.41
CA ILE A 2 -9.76 14.30 -6.40
C ILE A 2 -10.93 13.64 -7.16
N THR A 3 -12.17 14.11 -6.98
CA THR A 3 -13.37 13.59 -7.68
C THR A 3 -13.25 13.72 -9.21
N ALA A 4 -12.76 14.87 -9.70
CA ALA A 4 -12.58 15.11 -11.12
C ALA A 4 -11.51 14.20 -11.73
N PHE A 5 -10.45 13.92 -10.96
CA PHE A 5 -9.43 12.96 -11.34
C PHE A 5 -10.01 11.55 -11.47
N TYR A 6 -10.71 11.03 -10.45
CA TYR A 6 -11.30 9.69 -10.54
C TYR A 6 -12.29 9.57 -11.69
N LEU A 7 -13.18 10.55 -11.89
CA LEU A 7 -14.12 10.52 -13.01
C LEU A 7 -13.42 10.52 -14.37
N SER A 8 -12.24 11.11 -14.49
CA SER A 8 -11.45 11.06 -15.73
C SER A 8 -10.94 9.64 -16.05
N LEU A 9 -10.86 8.73 -15.06
CA LEU A 9 -10.40 7.35 -15.25
C LEU A 9 -11.46 6.46 -15.94
N LYS A 10 -12.71 6.94 -16.07
CA LYS A 10 -13.75 6.24 -16.85
C LYS A 10 -13.34 5.98 -18.29
N ILE A 11 -12.46 6.80 -18.85
CA ILE A 11 -11.94 6.61 -20.23
C ILE A 11 -11.18 5.28 -20.40
N LEU A 12 -10.88 4.59 -19.31
CA LEU A 12 -10.10 3.35 -19.29
C LEU A 12 -10.98 2.08 -19.22
N GLU A 13 -12.31 2.19 -19.30
CA GLU A 13 -13.26 1.09 -19.10
C GLU A 13 -12.93 -0.15 -19.94
N ASP A 14 -12.56 0.05 -21.21
CA ASP A 14 -12.19 -1.03 -22.14
C ASP A 14 -10.67 -1.20 -22.30
N VAL A 15 -9.88 -0.48 -21.50
CA VAL A 15 -8.41 -0.49 -21.60
C VAL A 15 -7.78 -1.27 -20.45
N VAL A 16 -8.35 -1.17 -19.25
CA VAL A 16 -7.80 -1.79 -18.04
C VAL A 16 -8.87 -2.61 -17.31
N ASP A 17 -8.52 -3.85 -16.92
CA ASP A 17 -9.43 -4.73 -16.19
C ASP A 17 -9.53 -4.34 -14.70
N TYR A 18 -8.41 -3.86 -14.14
CA TYR A 18 -8.27 -3.57 -12.72
C TYR A 18 -7.59 -2.23 -12.47
N LEU A 19 -8.07 -1.51 -11.46
CA LEU A 19 -7.49 -0.27 -10.97
C LEU A 19 -7.11 -0.38 -9.51
N TYR A 20 -5.84 -0.15 -9.19
CA TYR A 20 -5.32 -0.26 -7.83
C TYR A 20 -5.16 1.10 -7.15
N LEU A 21 -5.70 1.21 -5.95
CA LEU A 21 -5.39 2.27 -4.99
C LEU A 21 -4.22 1.83 -4.11
N VAL A 22 -3.13 2.60 -4.12
CA VAL A 22 -1.90 2.24 -3.41
C VAL A 22 -1.56 3.26 -2.32
N ASP A 23 -1.50 2.79 -1.08
CA ASP A 23 -0.93 3.52 0.05
C ASP A 23 0.61 3.46 -0.04
N SER A 24 1.18 4.30 -0.90
CA SER A 24 2.59 4.22 -1.28
C SER A 24 3.56 4.56 -0.16
N TYR A 25 3.10 5.32 0.84
CA TYR A 25 3.90 5.77 1.97
C TYR A 25 3.56 5.02 3.26
N GLY A 26 2.52 4.19 3.28
CA GLY A 26 2.01 3.55 4.49
C GLY A 26 1.51 4.59 5.49
N ALA A 27 0.82 5.60 4.98
CA ALA A 27 0.43 6.80 5.73
C ALA A 27 -1.09 6.98 5.82
N CYS A 28 -1.85 6.14 5.11
CA CYS A 28 -3.31 6.24 5.09
C CYS A 28 -3.94 5.64 6.35
N TYR A 29 -5.04 6.25 6.78
CA TYR A 29 -5.87 5.74 7.85
C TYR A 29 -7.11 5.03 7.30
N PRO A 30 -7.74 4.11 8.07
CA PRO A 30 -8.85 3.29 7.60
C PRO A 30 -10.03 4.08 7.04
N ASN A 31 -10.37 5.24 7.64
CA ASN A 31 -11.46 6.10 7.14
C ASN A 31 -11.16 6.65 5.75
N GLN A 32 -9.91 7.10 5.52
CA GLN A 32 -9.49 7.62 4.22
C GLN A 32 -9.49 6.54 3.15
N VAL A 33 -9.04 5.32 3.50
CA VAL A 33 -9.08 4.17 2.60
C VAL A 33 -10.52 3.79 2.27
N ARG A 34 -11.41 3.73 3.27
CA ARG A 34 -12.83 3.43 3.06
C ARG A 34 -13.47 4.42 2.10
N GLU A 35 -13.26 5.72 2.31
CA GLU A 35 -13.80 6.78 1.46
C GLU A 35 -13.29 6.69 0.02
N ALA A 36 -11.99 6.49 -0.16
CA ALA A 36 -11.37 6.40 -1.47
C ALA A 36 -11.82 5.17 -2.26
N VAL A 37 -11.82 4.01 -1.62
CA VAL A 37 -12.26 2.74 -2.22
C VAL A 37 -13.74 2.82 -2.53
N LYS A 38 -14.59 3.30 -1.61
CA LYS A 38 -16.03 3.40 -1.83
C LYS A 38 -16.34 4.33 -3.00
N PHE A 39 -15.64 5.46 -3.08
CA PHE A 39 -15.79 6.37 -4.21
C PHE A 39 -15.42 5.68 -5.53
N ALA A 40 -14.28 4.98 -5.58
CA ALA A 40 -13.84 4.28 -6.78
C ALA A 40 -14.83 3.19 -7.19
N VAL A 41 -15.25 2.33 -6.25
CA VAL A 41 -16.23 1.26 -6.49
C VAL A 41 -17.58 1.80 -7.00
N ASP A 42 -18.06 2.92 -6.45
CA ASP A 42 -19.34 3.50 -6.85
C ASP A 42 -19.32 4.20 -8.21
N ASN A 43 -18.15 4.66 -8.66
CA ASN A 43 -18.05 5.58 -9.79
C ASN A 43 -17.22 5.05 -10.96
N LEU A 44 -16.45 3.98 -10.79
CA LEU A 44 -15.59 3.43 -11.83
C LEU A 44 -16.13 2.08 -12.29
N PRO A 45 -16.12 1.81 -13.60
CA PRO A 45 -16.58 0.53 -14.13
C PRO A 45 -15.58 -0.61 -13.92
N GLN A 46 -14.30 -0.31 -13.64
CA GLN A 46 -13.26 -1.31 -13.43
C GLN A 46 -13.33 -1.93 -12.04
N LYS A 47 -12.81 -3.15 -11.91
CA LYS A 47 -12.59 -3.77 -10.61
C LYS A 47 -11.53 -3.02 -9.82
N ILE A 48 -11.77 -2.82 -8.54
CA ILE A 48 -10.91 -2.01 -7.67
C ILE A 48 -10.01 -2.92 -6.84
N GLY A 49 -8.71 -2.69 -6.90
CA GLY A 49 -7.71 -3.30 -6.05
C GLY A 49 -7.19 -2.33 -4.98
N PHE A 50 -6.70 -2.86 -3.87
CA PHE A 50 -6.03 -2.08 -2.83
C PHE A 50 -4.69 -2.71 -2.44
N HIS A 51 -3.66 -1.87 -2.35
CA HIS A 51 -2.32 -2.24 -1.91
C HIS A 51 -1.88 -1.35 -0.74
N GLY A 52 -1.75 -1.95 0.44
CA GLY A 52 -1.36 -1.27 1.68
C GLY A 52 0.06 -1.58 2.12
N HIS A 53 0.84 -0.53 2.42
CA HIS A 53 2.13 -0.63 3.11
C HIS A 53 1.95 -0.54 4.63
N ASP A 54 2.82 -1.20 5.39
CA ASP A 54 2.65 -1.37 6.85
C ASP A 54 3.49 -0.40 7.71
N ASN A 55 3.88 0.77 7.16
CA ASN A 55 4.74 1.75 7.84
C ASN A 55 4.28 2.13 9.23
N ILE A 56 2.99 2.41 9.40
CA ILE A 56 2.40 2.77 10.70
C ILE A 56 1.59 1.60 11.29
N ASN A 57 1.85 0.35 10.86
CA ASN A 57 1.14 -0.87 11.26
C ASN A 57 -0.38 -0.85 11.01
N LEU A 58 -0.81 -0.17 9.94
CA LEU A 58 -2.22 -0.04 9.56
C LEU A 58 -2.58 -0.81 8.30
N ALA A 59 -1.67 -1.55 7.65
CA ALA A 59 -1.98 -2.23 6.39
C ALA A 59 -3.17 -3.19 6.53
N PHE A 60 -3.24 -3.93 7.64
CA PHE A 60 -4.38 -4.82 7.92
C PHE A 60 -5.68 -4.06 8.16
N ALA A 61 -5.67 -3.03 9.00
CA ALA A 61 -6.86 -2.21 9.26
C ALA A 61 -7.38 -1.51 7.98
N ASN A 62 -6.45 -1.04 7.15
CA ASN A 62 -6.76 -0.44 5.85
C ASN A 62 -7.35 -1.47 4.87
N ALA A 63 -6.84 -2.70 4.86
CA ALA A 63 -7.39 -3.78 4.04
C ALA A 63 -8.83 -4.14 4.46
N LEU A 64 -9.11 -4.19 5.78
CA LEU A 64 -10.48 -4.39 6.27
C LEU A 64 -11.41 -3.24 5.85
N ALA A 65 -10.94 -1.99 5.96
CA ALA A 65 -11.71 -0.84 5.50
C ALA A 65 -11.98 -0.84 3.98
N ALA A 66 -11.02 -1.33 3.18
CA ALA A 66 -11.20 -1.54 1.75
C ALA A 66 -12.24 -2.64 1.45
N LEU A 67 -12.21 -3.76 2.20
CA LEU A 67 -13.22 -4.83 2.09
C LEU A 67 -14.62 -4.32 2.41
N GLU A 68 -14.79 -3.58 3.50
CA GLU A 68 -16.06 -2.95 3.87
C GLU A 68 -16.57 -1.98 2.80
N ALA A 69 -15.66 -1.33 2.07
CA ALA A 69 -15.98 -0.41 0.98
C ALA A 69 -16.27 -1.10 -0.37
N GLY A 70 -16.12 -2.43 -0.45
CA GLY A 70 -16.42 -3.22 -1.64
C GLY A 70 -15.25 -3.43 -2.60
N VAL A 71 -14.00 -3.39 -2.13
CA VAL A 71 -12.83 -3.71 -2.96
C VAL A 71 -12.92 -5.13 -3.54
N ASP A 72 -12.48 -5.31 -4.79
CA ASP A 72 -12.46 -6.61 -5.47
C ASP A 72 -11.19 -7.40 -5.15
N ILE A 73 -10.04 -6.72 -4.98
CA ILE A 73 -8.73 -7.38 -4.81
C ILE A 73 -7.90 -6.71 -3.72
N LEU A 74 -7.23 -7.52 -2.91
CA LEU A 74 -6.23 -7.09 -1.94
C LEU A 74 -4.86 -7.66 -2.29
N ASP A 75 -3.85 -6.80 -2.32
CA ASP A 75 -2.46 -7.24 -2.35
C ASP A 75 -1.96 -7.55 -0.93
N SER A 76 -1.22 -8.66 -0.79
CA SER A 76 -0.54 -9.04 0.44
C SER A 76 0.73 -9.83 0.13
N THR A 77 1.64 -9.92 1.11
CA THR A 77 2.84 -10.75 1.01
C THR A 77 3.08 -11.53 2.29
N VAL A 78 3.73 -12.70 2.15
CA VAL A 78 4.05 -13.61 3.26
C VAL A 78 4.95 -12.90 4.27
N LEU A 79 4.58 -12.91 5.56
CA LEU A 79 5.26 -12.16 6.62
C LEU A 79 5.43 -10.66 6.31
N GLY A 80 4.60 -10.11 5.42
CA GLY A 80 4.63 -8.71 5.00
C GLY A 80 5.88 -8.37 4.19
N MET A 81 6.50 -9.37 3.55
CA MET A 81 7.72 -9.17 2.77
C MET A 81 7.56 -8.05 1.75
N GLY A 82 8.43 -7.05 1.84
CA GLY A 82 8.42 -5.88 0.99
C GLY A 82 9.56 -4.95 1.40
N ARG A 83 9.81 -3.93 0.58
CA ARG A 83 10.80 -2.91 0.92
C ARG A 83 10.37 -2.14 2.18
N GLY A 84 11.35 -1.68 2.95
CA GLY A 84 11.11 -0.84 4.13
C GLY A 84 10.25 -1.53 5.17
N ALA A 85 9.12 -0.90 5.51
CA ALA A 85 8.19 -1.42 6.51
C ALA A 85 7.47 -2.71 6.10
N GLY A 86 7.47 -3.04 4.81
CA GLY A 86 6.71 -4.16 4.27
C GLY A 86 5.27 -3.81 3.90
N ASN A 87 4.49 -4.85 3.65
CA ASN A 87 3.11 -4.77 3.15
C ASN A 87 2.13 -5.48 4.09
N LEU A 88 0.85 -5.49 3.73
CA LEU A 88 -0.14 -6.37 4.33
C LEU A 88 0.37 -7.82 4.40
N ARG A 89 0.25 -8.43 5.58
CA ARG A 89 0.61 -9.83 5.84
C ARG A 89 -0.43 -10.81 5.29
N THR A 90 -0.01 -11.69 4.37
CA THR A 90 -0.88 -12.70 3.75
C THR A 90 -1.52 -13.62 4.79
N GLU A 91 -0.75 -14.10 5.75
CA GLU A 91 -1.23 -14.98 6.81
C GLU A 91 -2.33 -14.34 7.66
N LEU A 92 -2.28 -13.02 7.84
CA LEU A 92 -3.24 -12.29 8.65
C LEU A 92 -4.56 -12.10 7.91
N ILE A 93 -4.49 -11.68 6.64
CA ILE A 93 -5.71 -11.45 5.85
C ILE A 93 -6.41 -12.75 5.47
N ILE A 94 -5.66 -13.82 5.13
CA ILE A 94 -6.27 -15.11 4.81
C ILE A 94 -6.96 -15.70 6.04
N ALA A 95 -6.32 -15.67 7.22
CA ALA A 95 -6.95 -16.14 8.46
C ALA A 95 -8.27 -15.41 8.77
N TYR A 96 -8.30 -14.08 8.59
CA TYR A 96 -9.53 -13.30 8.74
C TYR A 96 -10.61 -13.71 7.72
N LEU A 97 -10.28 -13.77 6.43
CA LEU A 97 -11.24 -14.10 5.37
C LEU A 97 -11.81 -15.51 5.54
N ALA A 98 -10.99 -16.48 5.92
CA ALA A 98 -11.44 -17.83 6.20
C ALA A 98 -12.46 -17.90 7.33
N GLN A 99 -12.24 -17.13 8.40
CA GLN A 99 -13.19 -17.04 9.50
C GLN A 99 -14.49 -16.37 9.06
N VAL A 100 -14.42 -15.30 8.28
CA VAL A 100 -15.61 -14.55 7.81
C VAL A 100 -16.43 -15.35 6.80
N PHE A 101 -15.78 -16.06 5.88
CA PHE A 101 -16.44 -16.81 4.80
C PHE A 101 -16.65 -18.29 5.11
N ASP A 102 -16.39 -18.72 6.35
CA ASP A 102 -16.45 -20.12 6.80
C ASP A 102 -15.73 -21.07 5.84
N LYS A 103 -14.48 -20.72 5.51
CA LYS A 103 -13.62 -21.50 4.61
C LYS A 103 -12.49 -22.16 5.41
N PRO A 104 -12.21 -23.45 5.20
CA PRO A 104 -11.08 -24.09 5.83
C PRO A 104 -9.75 -23.53 5.30
N ILE A 105 -8.77 -23.38 6.19
CA ILE A 105 -7.37 -23.13 5.84
C ILE A 105 -6.54 -24.32 6.30
N ASP A 106 -5.64 -24.78 5.43
CA ASP A 106 -4.56 -25.68 5.84
C ASP A 106 -3.49 -24.90 6.64
N LEU A 107 -3.62 -24.97 7.96
CA LEU A 107 -2.69 -24.32 8.89
C LEU A 107 -1.29 -24.94 8.85
N SER A 108 -1.16 -26.21 8.46
CA SER A 108 0.14 -26.88 8.37
C SER A 108 0.94 -26.30 7.20
N SER A 109 0.34 -26.27 6.01
CA SER A 109 0.97 -25.67 4.83
C SER A 109 1.28 -24.19 5.02
N LEU A 110 0.41 -23.45 5.72
CA LEU A 110 0.67 -22.05 6.06
C LEU A 110 1.88 -21.92 7.00
N ALA A 111 1.98 -22.76 8.04
CA ALA A 111 3.11 -22.73 8.97
C ALA A 111 4.45 -23.03 8.26
N ASP A 112 4.50 -24.05 7.41
CA ASP A 112 5.70 -24.41 6.63
C ASP A 112 6.14 -23.26 5.71
N LEU A 113 5.17 -22.59 5.06
CA LEU A 113 5.41 -21.42 4.25
C LEU A 113 6.02 -20.28 5.08
N LEU A 114 5.43 -19.98 6.24
CA LEU A 114 5.93 -18.91 7.11
C LEU A 114 7.33 -19.20 7.63
N GLU A 115 7.65 -20.44 7.99
CA GLU A 115 8.99 -20.82 8.43
C GLU A 115 10.06 -20.55 7.34
N SER A 116 9.72 -20.84 6.08
CA SER A 116 10.63 -20.59 4.94
C SER A 116 10.92 -19.08 4.76
N PHE A 117 9.90 -18.22 4.92
CA PHE A 117 10.04 -16.77 4.83
C PHE A 117 10.68 -16.15 6.07
N GLN A 118 10.55 -16.79 7.24
CA GLN A 118 11.15 -16.27 8.48
C GLN A 118 12.67 -16.20 8.39
N LYS A 119 13.31 -17.17 7.73
CA LYS A 119 14.76 -17.16 7.47
C LYS A 119 15.18 -15.95 6.63
N MET A 120 14.42 -15.65 5.58
CA MET A 120 14.64 -14.48 4.74
C MET A 120 14.38 -13.17 5.50
N LYS A 121 13.32 -13.11 6.31
CA LYS A 121 13.01 -11.95 7.15
C LYS A 121 14.17 -11.63 8.10
N ASN A 122 14.73 -12.65 8.73
CA ASN A 122 15.88 -12.49 9.62
C ASN A 122 17.14 -11.99 8.88
N HIS A 123 17.31 -12.37 7.60
CA HIS A 123 18.44 -11.94 6.78
C HIS A 123 18.30 -10.52 6.24
N TYR A 124 17.12 -10.16 5.72
CA TYR A 124 16.88 -8.89 5.03
C TYR A 124 16.26 -7.80 5.92
N GLY A 125 15.65 -8.16 7.05
CA GLY A 125 15.16 -7.22 8.06
C GLY A 125 14.00 -6.33 7.62
N TRP A 126 13.08 -6.81 6.78
CA TRP A 126 11.86 -6.04 6.49
C TRP A 126 10.92 -6.00 7.69
N GLY A 127 10.18 -4.89 7.80
CA GLY A 127 9.22 -4.67 8.88
C GLY A 127 9.21 -3.22 9.35
N SER A 128 8.09 -2.80 9.95
CA SER A 128 7.97 -1.46 10.49
C SER A 128 8.90 -1.26 11.70
N GLU A 129 9.70 -0.21 11.61
CA GLU A 129 10.58 0.28 12.66
C GLU A 129 10.42 1.81 12.77
N LEU A 130 10.95 2.41 13.83
CA LEU A 130 10.81 3.84 14.10
C LEU A 130 11.10 4.74 12.87
N PRO A 131 12.17 4.52 12.07
CA PRO A 131 12.39 5.34 10.89
C PRO A 131 11.27 5.26 9.85
N TYR A 132 10.66 4.08 9.66
CA TYR A 132 9.57 3.88 8.70
C TYR A 132 8.23 4.37 9.23
N ILE A 133 8.00 4.29 10.54
CA ILE A 133 6.86 4.94 11.19
C ILE A 133 6.92 6.44 10.94
N ILE A 134 8.09 7.05 11.19
CA ILE A 134 8.26 8.48 10.96
C ILE A 134 8.11 8.81 9.48
N SER A 135 8.59 7.96 8.56
CA SER A 135 8.37 8.19 7.13
C SER A 135 6.89 8.18 6.75
N GLY A 136 6.10 7.24 7.27
CA GLY A 136 4.65 7.23 7.05
C GLY A 136 3.98 8.47 7.64
N LEU A 137 4.32 8.85 8.86
CA LEU A 137 3.78 10.04 9.52
C LEU A 137 4.16 11.37 8.84
N ALA A 138 5.27 11.39 8.10
CA ALA A 138 5.75 12.55 7.37
C ALA A 138 5.51 12.48 5.85
N ASP A 139 4.76 11.48 5.36
CA ASP A 139 4.48 11.26 3.94
C ASP A 139 5.73 11.20 3.06
N LEU A 140 6.79 10.56 3.58
CA LEU A 140 8.08 10.48 2.93
C LEU A 140 8.21 9.18 2.13
N PRO A 141 8.83 9.22 0.93
CA PRO A 141 9.12 8.01 0.18
C PRO A 141 10.00 7.05 0.98
N GLN A 142 9.54 5.82 1.14
CA GLN A 142 10.27 4.77 1.87
C GLN A 142 11.67 4.52 1.26
N LYS A 143 11.81 4.69 -0.06
CA LYS A 143 13.09 4.57 -0.77
C LYS A 143 14.13 5.53 -0.20
N ASP A 144 13.73 6.78 0.02
CA ASP A 144 14.65 7.83 0.47
C ASP A 144 15.06 7.55 1.91
N VAL A 145 14.11 7.12 2.75
CA VAL A 145 14.39 6.72 4.14
C VAL A 145 15.37 5.55 4.18
N MET A 146 15.16 4.52 3.35
CA MET A 146 16.08 3.38 3.24
C MET A 146 17.49 3.80 2.79
N GLU A 147 17.60 4.68 1.79
CA GLU A 147 18.90 5.15 1.30
C GLU A 147 19.68 5.88 2.41
N TRP A 148 18.99 6.68 3.22
CA TRP A 148 19.61 7.48 4.27
C TRP A 148 19.98 6.63 5.49
N LEU A 149 19.15 5.65 5.87
CA LEU A 149 19.48 4.68 6.93
C LEU A 149 20.62 3.75 6.51
N GLY A 150 20.63 3.29 5.25
CA GLY A 150 21.67 2.43 4.71
C GLY A 150 23.06 3.07 4.72
N LYS A 151 23.14 4.41 4.68
CA LYS A 151 24.40 5.15 4.78
C LYS A 151 25.04 5.10 6.17
N LYS A 152 24.36 4.60 7.23
CA LYS A 152 24.83 4.44 8.62
C LYS A 152 25.58 5.65 9.24
N ARG A 153 25.46 6.83 8.63
CA ARG A 153 26.20 8.05 8.99
C ARG A 153 25.35 9.08 9.72
N TYR A 154 24.03 8.86 9.79
CA TYR A 154 23.08 9.81 10.34
C TYR A 154 22.17 9.11 11.34
N SER A 155 21.85 9.79 12.43
CA SER A 155 20.80 9.34 13.34
C SER A 155 19.44 9.41 12.66
N THR A 156 18.48 8.61 13.12
CA THR A 156 17.09 8.66 12.65
C THR A 156 16.52 10.08 12.73
N SER A 157 16.82 10.82 13.80
CA SER A 157 16.35 12.20 13.96
C SER A 157 16.88 13.15 12.87
N THR A 158 18.16 13.04 12.50
CA THR A 158 18.76 13.85 11.43
C THR A 158 18.19 13.49 10.05
N VAL A 159 17.97 12.20 9.78
CA VAL A 159 17.35 11.75 8.51
C VAL A 159 15.95 12.35 8.38
N VAL A 160 15.15 12.27 9.44
CA VAL A 160 13.78 12.78 9.48
C VAL A 160 13.74 14.30 9.28
N GLN A 161 14.53 15.06 10.04
CA GLN A 161 14.59 16.52 9.92
C GLN A 161 14.99 16.96 8.50
N THR A 162 15.93 16.23 7.89
CA THR A 162 16.41 16.54 6.54
C THR A 162 15.36 16.27 5.47
N LEU A 163 14.62 15.16 5.60
CA LEU A 163 13.58 14.80 4.63
C LEU A 163 12.35 15.73 4.75
N GLN A 164 11.97 16.10 5.98
CA GLN A 164 10.92 17.10 6.20
C GLN A 164 11.27 18.47 5.59
N GLY A 165 12.54 18.89 5.67
CA GLY A 165 13.00 20.14 5.04
C GLY A 165 12.96 20.14 3.51
N LYS A 166 13.07 18.97 2.85
CA LYS A 166 13.04 18.86 1.38
C LYS A 166 11.63 18.87 0.77
N GLN A 167 10.62 18.47 1.54
CA GLN A 167 9.25 18.30 1.04
C GLN A 167 8.53 19.62 0.72
N GLN A 168 9.07 20.78 1.14
CA GLN A 168 8.47 22.10 0.89
C GLN A 168 8.52 22.57 -0.58
N ASN A 169 9.15 21.81 -1.49
CA ASN A 169 9.26 22.18 -2.91
C ASN A 169 8.95 21.01 -3.86
N ALA A 170 7.68 20.60 -4.01
CA ALA A 170 7.26 19.83 -5.19
C ALA A 170 5.73 19.73 -5.34
N PHE A 171 5.18 20.40 -6.36
CA PHE A 171 4.09 19.84 -7.20
C PHE A 171 4.19 20.43 -8.60
N PRO A 172 4.20 19.58 -9.64
CA PRO A 172 3.44 19.92 -10.83
C PRO A 172 2.49 18.80 -11.25
N ASN A 173 1.34 19.20 -11.78
CA ASN A 173 0.33 18.35 -12.40
C ASN A 173 0.96 17.34 -13.38
N GLN A 174 0.70 16.05 -13.16
CA GLN A 174 1.08 15.01 -14.11
C GLN A 174 0.03 14.88 -15.22
N THR A 175 0.50 14.96 -16.46
CA THR A 175 -0.24 14.52 -17.66
C THR A 175 0.02 13.04 -17.87
N TYR A 176 -1.04 12.24 -18.02
CA TYR A 176 -0.91 10.79 -18.19
C TYR A 176 -0.61 10.42 -19.64
N PRO A 177 0.35 9.51 -19.91
CA PRO A 177 0.57 8.99 -21.25
C PRO A 177 -0.64 8.18 -21.71
N LYS A 178 -0.97 8.24 -23.00
CA LYS A 178 -1.96 7.33 -23.61
C LYS A 178 -1.42 5.91 -23.53
N LEU A 179 -2.06 5.06 -22.73
CA LEU A 179 -1.75 3.63 -22.65
C LEU A 179 -2.23 2.95 -23.94
N SER A 180 -1.38 2.11 -24.53
CA SER A 180 -1.76 1.19 -25.60
C SER A 180 -2.50 -0.03 -25.02
N ASP A 181 -3.18 -0.80 -25.88
CA ASP A 181 -4.09 -1.94 -25.63
C ASP A 181 -3.53 -3.16 -24.83
N CYS A 182 -2.52 -2.97 -23.98
CA CYS A 182 -1.84 -4.03 -23.23
C CYS A 182 -1.78 -3.81 -21.71
N ALA A 183 -2.26 -2.67 -21.20
CA ALA A 183 -2.20 -2.37 -19.77
C ALA A 183 -3.37 -3.03 -19.03
N LYS A 184 -3.19 -4.24 -18.50
CA LYS A 184 -4.25 -4.95 -17.76
C LYS A 184 -4.52 -4.40 -16.36
N ILE A 185 -3.59 -3.60 -15.82
CA ILE A 185 -3.65 -3.06 -14.45
C ILE A 185 -3.12 -1.62 -14.47
N LEU A 186 -3.91 -0.68 -13.93
CA LEU A 186 -3.44 0.68 -13.65
C LEU A 186 -3.21 0.85 -12.14
N ILE A 187 -2.05 1.40 -11.77
CA ILE A 187 -1.65 1.61 -10.38
C ILE A 187 -1.65 3.12 -10.09
N TYR A 188 -2.56 3.56 -9.22
CA TYR A 188 -2.60 4.94 -8.74
C TYR A 188 -1.95 5.05 -7.35
N LYS A 189 -0.95 5.94 -7.24
CA LYS A 189 -0.25 6.20 -5.98
C LYS A 189 -0.90 7.38 -5.26
N THR A 190 -1.28 7.16 -4.01
CA THR A 190 -1.81 8.24 -3.14
C THR A 190 -0.85 8.45 -1.96
N SER A 191 -0.70 9.70 -1.53
CA SER A 191 0.19 10.08 -0.42
C SER A 191 -0.51 10.98 0.61
N ARG A 192 -1.67 10.54 1.09
CA ARG A 192 -2.75 11.34 1.71
C ARG A 192 -3.62 12.03 0.66
N LEU A 193 -4.89 11.63 0.66
CA LEU A 193 -5.97 12.36 0.03
C LEU A 193 -6.24 13.57 0.93
N ALA A 194 -5.63 14.70 0.59
CA ALA A 194 -5.96 16.02 1.14
C ALA A 194 -6.85 16.77 0.14
#